data_AF-N9RVI7-F1
#
_entry.id   AF-N9RVI7-F1
#
_cell.length_a   1.000
_cell.length_b   1.000
_cell.length_c   1.000
_cell.angle_alpha   90.00
_cell.angle_beta   90.00
_cell.angle_gamma   90.00
#
_symmetry.space_group_name_H-M   'P 1'
#
loop_
_entity.id
_entity.type
_entity.pdbx_description
1 polymer ?
#
loop_
_entity_poly.entity_id
_entity_poly.type
_entity_poly.pdbx_seq_one_letter_code
_entity_poly.pdbx_strand_id
1 'polypeptide(L)'
;MKGILDNIIDYTQSHFTFEESLQEEANYKYRIPHKRVHDLFIKKIESYRERFELGHDIDKELHEVLSKWLINHIRHDDADYVGAVKENMIGIISENEKKKGKNWFSRFFS
;
A
#
# COMPACT_ATOMS: atom_id res chain seq x y z
N MET A 1 -13.42 -19.85 9.89
CA MET A 1 -13.83 -18.55 9.30
C MET A 1 -13.25 -17.36 10.06
N LYS A 2 -13.49 -17.20 11.38
CA LYS A 2 -12.92 -16.08 12.17
C LYS A 2 -11.44 -15.80 11.91
N GLY A 3 -10.55 -16.78 12.14
CA GLY A 3 -9.11 -16.58 11.91
C GLY A 3 -8.72 -16.31 10.45
N ILE A 4 -9.54 -16.71 9.47
CA ILE A 4 -9.30 -16.35 8.06
C ILE A 4 -9.62 -14.87 7.84
N LEU A 5 -10.71 -14.38 8.43
CA LEU A 5 -11.12 -12.98 8.32
C LEU A 5 -10.13 -12.04 9.02
N ASP A 6 -9.63 -12.43 10.20
CA ASP A 6 -8.59 -11.69 10.91
C ASP A 6 -7.32 -11.60 10.04
N ASN A 7 -6.88 -12.71 9.45
CA ASN A 7 -5.72 -12.73 8.54
C ASN A 7 -5.93 -11.85 7.28
N ILE A 8 -7.15 -11.83 6.72
CA ILE A 8 -7.46 -10.96 5.57
C ILE A 8 -7.31 -9.50 5.97
N ILE A 9 -7.89 -9.11 7.11
CA ILE A 9 -7.83 -7.74 7.62
C ILE A 9 -6.38 -7.32 7.87
N ASP A 10 -5.62 -8.16 8.59
CA ASP A 10 -4.22 -7.87 8.93
C ASP A 10 -3.36 -7.74 7.67
N TYR A 11 -3.51 -8.67 6.73
CA TYR A 11 -2.77 -8.62 5.47
C TYR A 11 -3.11 -7.35 4.68
N THR A 12 -4.39 -7.04 4.51
CA THR A 12 -4.84 -5.85 3.77
C THR A 12 -4.33 -4.56 4.42
N GLN A 13 -4.39 -4.43 5.76
CA GLN A 13 -3.85 -3.25 6.45
C GLN A 13 -2.35 -3.10 6.26
N SER A 14 -1.60 -4.22 6.38
CA SER A 14 -0.15 -4.20 6.19
C SER A 14 0.25 -3.81 4.76
N HIS A 15 -0.49 -4.30 3.77
CA HIS A 15 -0.29 -3.96 2.37
C HIS A 15 -0.53 -2.47 2.11
N PHE A 16 -1.66 -1.92 2.60
CA PHE A 16 -1.98 -0.49 2.44
C PHE A 16 -0.96 0.41 3.12
N THR A 17 -0.52 0.04 4.32
CA THR A 17 0.50 0.81 5.04
C THR A 17 1.79 0.88 4.25
N PHE A 18 2.20 -0.23 3.63
CA PHE A 18 3.39 -0.28 2.78
C PHE A 18 3.23 0.63 1.55
N GLU A 19 2.13 0.54 0.83
CA GLU A 19 1.92 1.38 -0.36
C GLU A 19 1.79 2.87 -0.03
N GLU A 20 1.09 3.20 1.05
CA GLU A 20 0.97 4.57 1.55
C GLU A 20 2.34 5.15 1.91
N SER A 21 3.24 4.36 2.52
CA SER A 21 4.61 4.80 2.79
C SER A 21 5.40 5.08 1.50
N LEU A 22 5.28 4.24 0.48
CA LEU A 22 5.92 4.46 -0.82
C LEU A 22 5.40 5.73 -1.50
N GLN A 23 4.08 5.93 -1.46
CA GLN A 23 3.44 7.13 -2.01
C GLN A 23 3.83 8.40 -1.24
N GLU A 24 3.98 8.33 0.08
CA GLU A 24 4.46 9.44 0.90
C GLU A 24 5.91 9.79 0.59
N GLU A 25 6.80 8.80 0.55
CA GLU A 25 8.22 8.99 0.21
C GLU A 25 8.41 9.56 -1.20
N ALA A 26 7.58 9.14 -2.15
CA ALA A 26 7.58 9.67 -3.52
C ALA A 26 6.88 11.03 -3.67
N ASN A 27 6.34 11.58 -2.58
CA ASN A 27 5.50 12.78 -2.56
C ASN A 27 4.39 12.72 -3.62
N TYR A 28 3.77 11.55 -3.77
CA TYR A 28 2.74 11.32 -4.78
C TYR A 28 1.55 12.25 -4.54
N LYS A 29 1.13 12.96 -5.59
CA LYS A 29 0.10 14.00 -5.55
C LYS A 29 -1.24 13.49 -5.03
N TYR A 30 -1.58 12.23 -5.34
CA TYR A 30 -2.87 11.63 -5.01
C TYR A 30 -2.82 10.68 -3.80
N ARG A 31 -1.78 10.73 -2.97
CA ARG A 31 -1.67 9.87 -1.78
C ARG A 31 -2.83 10.01 -0.79
N ILE A 32 -3.35 11.24 -0.61
CA ILE A 32 -4.46 11.50 0.31
C ILE A 32 -5.77 10.85 -0.17
N PRO A 33 -6.23 11.08 -1.41
CA PRO A 33 -7.43 10.40 -1.89
C PRO A 33 -7.23 8.88 -1.99
N HIS A 34 -6.04 8.38 -2.34
CA HIS A 34 -5.74 6.95 -2.39
C HIS A 34 -5.86 6.31 -1.00
N LYS A 35 -5.23 6.89 0.04
CA LYS A 35 -5.42 6.46 1.44
C LYS A 35 -6.89 6.43 1.86
N ARG A 36 -7.69 7.38 1.38
CA ARG A 36 -9.13 7.41 1.71
C ARG A 36 -9.89 6.22 1.12
N VAL A 37 -9.48 5.70 -0.03
CA VAL A 37 -10.02 4.47 -0.62
C VAL A 37 -9.65 3.27 0.25
N HIS A 38 -8.40 3.18 0.71
CA HIS A 38 -7.94 2.17 1.66
C HIS A 38 -8.76 2.15 2.95
N ASP A 39 -8.90 3.30 3.61
CA ASP A 39 -9.61 3.43 4.88
C ASP A 39 -11.08 2.97 4.74
N LEU A 40 -11.74 3.32 3.63
CA LEU A 40 -13.11 2.89 3.34
C LEU A 40 -13.23 1.38 3.13
N PHE A 41 -12.22 0.77 2.50
CA PHE A 41 -12.20 -0.67 2.30
C PHE A 41 -11.98 -1.43 3.60
N ILE A 42 -11.02 -0.99 4.44
CA ILE A 42 -10.82 -1.55 5.78
C ILE A 42 -12.11 -1.49 6.60
N LYS A 43 -12.78 -0.34 6.61
CA LYS A 43 -14.07 -0.21 7.30
C LYS A 43 -15.13 -1.18 6.76
N LYS A 44 -15.12 -1.45 5.46
CA LYS A 44 -16.06 -2.40 4.84
C LYS A 44 -15.78 -3.84 5.28
N ILE A 45 -14.52 -4.30 5.25
CA ILE A 45 -14.17 -5.66 5.71
C ILE A 45 -14.39 -5.85 7.21
N GLU A 46 -14.15 -4.80 8.00
CA GLU A 46 -14.44 -4.77 9.44
C GLU A 46 -15.93 -4.98 9.73
N SER A 47 -16.82 -4.37 8.95
CA SER A 47 -18.27 -4.60 9.08
C SER A 47 -18.69 -6.06 8.82
N TYR A 48 -17.94 -6.79 7.99
CA TYR A 48 -18.16 -8.23 7.80
C TYR A 48 -17.70 -9.04 9.02
N ARG A 49 -16.63 -8.62 9.69
CA ARG A 49 -16.18 -9.24 10.95
C ARG A 49 -17.24 -9.12 12.03
N GLU A 50 -17.75 -7.91 12.24
CA GLU A 50 -18.83 -7.67 13.21
C GLU A 50 -20.07 -8.52 12.91
N ARG A 51 -20.51 -8.57 11.64
CA ARG A 51 -21.64 -9.40 11.21
C ARG A 51 -21.39 -10.89 11.45
N PHE A 52 -20.19 -11.37 11.14
CA PHE A 52 -19.80 -12.75 11.37
C PHE A 52 -19.83 -13.11 12.86
N GLU A 53 -19.35 -12.21 13.73
CA GLU A 53 -19.39 -12.41 15.19
C GLU A 53 -20.81 -12.46 15.75
N LEU A 54 -21.77 -11.80 15.09
CA LEU A 54 -23.20 -11.88 15.38
C LEU A 54 -23.87 -13.16 14.81
N GLY A 55 -23.12 -14.03 14.14
CA GLY A 55 -23.61 -15.28 13.57
C GLY A 55 -24.26 -15.15 12.20
N HIS A 56 -24.06 -14.02 11.50
CA HIS A 56 -24.56 -13.86 10.13
C HIS A 56 -23.70 -14.62 9.13
N ASP A 57 -24.33 -15.18 8.10
CA ASP A 57 -23.63 -15.68 6.91
C ASP A 57 -23.14 -14.49 6.07
N ILE A 58 -21.85 -14.48 5.76
CA ILE A 58 -21.16 -13.41 5.04
C ILE A 58 -20.35 -13.92 3.86
N ASP A 59 -20.24 -15.23 3.65
CA ASP A 59 -19.17 -15.82 2.84
C ASP A 59 -19.24 -15.35 1.38
N LYS A 60 -20.45 -15.34 0.82
CA LYS A 60 -20.70 -14.90 -0.56
C LYS A 60 -20.44 -13.41 -0.75
N GLU A 61 -20.91 -12.58 0.18
CA GLU A 61 -20.74 -11.13 0.11
C GLU A 61 -19.27 -10.73 0.29
N LEU A 62 -18.58 -11.36 1.24
CA LEU A 62 -17.17 -11.13 1.52
C LEU A 62 -16.33 -11.51 0.28
N HIS A 63 -16.57 -12.69 -0.29
CA HIS A 63 -15.87 -13.14 -1.51
C HIS A 63 -16.07 -12.17 -2.68
N GLU A 64 -17.30 -11.70 -2.89
CA GLU A 64 -17.62 -10.76 -3.96
C GLU A 64 -16.91 -9.41 -3.77
N VAL A 65 -16.93 -8.87 -2.54
CA VAL A 65 -16.27 -7.61 -2.20
C VAL A 65 -14.75 -7.73 -2.37
N LEU A 66 -14.13 -8.77 -1.82
CA LEU A 66 -12.68 -8.99 -1.93
C LEU A 66 -12.25 -9.15 -3.39
N SER A 67 -12.98 -9.95 -4.17
CA SER A 67 -12.65 -10.21 -5.58
C SER A 67 -12.75 -8.94 -6.43
N LYS A 68 -13.84 -8.18 -6.28
CA LYS A 68 -14.03 -6.93 -7.01
C LYS A 68 -12.99 -5.89 -6.62
N TRP A 69 -12.71 -5.78 -5.32
CA TRP A 69 -11.76 -4.80 -4.82
C TRP A 69 -10.34 -5.11 -5.29
N LEU A 70 -9.89 -6.36 -5.17
CA LEU A 70 -8.56 -6.79 -5.63
C LEU A 70 -8.36 -6.52 -7.13
N ILE A 71 -9.37 -6.81 -7.96
CA ILE A 71 -9.27 -6.61 -9.41
C ILE A 71 -9.23 -5.12 -9.77
N ASN A 72 -10.08 -4.31 -9.15
CA ASN A 72 -10.22 -2.91 -9.53
C ASN A 72 -9.09 -2.04 -8.96
N HIS A 73 -8.72 -2.26 -7.70
CA HIS A 73 -7.72 -1.44 -7.02
C HIS A 73 -6.31 -1.71 -7.57
N ILE A 74 -5.90 -2.98 -7.68
CA ILE A 74 -4.57 -3.34 -8.21
C ILE A 74 -4.38 -2.90 -9.66
N ARG A 75 -5.41 -3.05 -10.49
CA ARG A 75 -5.27 -2.77 -11.94
C ARG A 75 -5.36 -1.29 -12.27
N HIS A 76 -6.06 -0.49 -11.45
CA HIS A 76 -6.30 0.91 -11.78
C HIS A 76 -5.59 1.84 -10.80
N ASP A 77 -5.85 1.73 -9.51
CA ASP A 77 -5.37 2.70 -8.53
C ASP A 77 -3.86 2.55 -8.27
N ASP A 78 -3.36 1.31 -8.20
CA ASP A 78 -1.95 1.06 -7.84
C ASP A 78 -0.99 1.35 -8.99
N ALA A 79 -1.45 1.13 -10.22
CA ALA A 79 -0.65 1.40 -11.42
C ALA A 79 -0.27 2.89 -11.53
N ASP A 80 -1.11 3.79 -11.02
CA ASP A 80 -0.93 5.24 -11.16
C ASP A 80 0.24 5.78 -10.33
N TYR A 81 0.54 5.19 -9.17
CA TYR A 81 1.65 5.65 -8.31
C TYR A 81 3.01 5.04 -8.69
N VAL A 82 3.03 3.93 -9.45
CA VAL A 82 4.26 3.19 -9.79
C VAL A 82 5.30 4.08 -10.47
N GLY A 83 4.89 4.98 -11.35
CA GLY A 83 5.79 5.91 -12.03
C GLY A 83 6.51 6.84 -11.03
N ALA A 84 5.74 7.49 -10.16
CA ALA A 84 6.27 8.41 -9.16
C ALA A 84 7.23 7.72 -8.18
N VAL A 85 6.89 6.51 -7.73
CA VAL A 85 7.76 5.73 -6.83
C VAL A 85 9.05 5.32 -7.52
N LYS A 86 9.00 4.85 -8.78
CA LYS A 86 10.21 4.48 -9.54
C LYS A 86 11.13 5.67 -9.76
N GLU A 87 10.58 6.82 -10.14
CA GLU A 87 11.36 8.05 -10.33
C GLU A 87 12.06 8.47 -9.02
N ASN A 88 11.34 8.42 -7.89
CA ASN A 88 11.91 8.71 -6.58
C ASN A 88 13.04 7.74 -6.22
N MET A 89 12.84 6.42 -6.40
CA MET A 89 13.87 5.42 -6.13
C MET A 89 15.13 5.62 -6.97
N ILE A 90 15.00 5.91 -8.27
CA ILE A 90 16.13 6.21 -9.16
C ILE A 90 16.87 7.47 -8.69
N GLY A 91 16.13 8.51 -8.28
CA GLY A 91 16.68 9.73 -7.71
C GLY A 91 17.58 9.44 -6.50
N ILE A 92 17.06 8.69 -5.52
CA ILE A 92 17.78 8.30 -4.30
C ILE A 92 19.05 7.51 -4.62
N ILE A 93 18.99 6.54 -5.54
CA ILE A 93 20.15 5.75 -5.95
C ILE A 93 21.23 6.66 -6.55
N SER A 94 20.83 7.54 -7.48
CA SER A 94 21.75 8.44 -8.16
C SER A 94 22.43 9.43 -7.21
N GLU A 95 21.73 9.92 -6.18
CA GLU A 95 22.30 10.79 -5.15
C GLU A 95 23.29 10.05 -4.26
N ASN A 96 22.97 8.81 -3.87
CA ASN A 96 23.84 7.99 -3.03
C ASN A 96 25.14 7.61 -3.75
N GLU A 97 25.08 7.30 -5.05
CA GLU A 97 26.28 7.09 -5.87
C GLU A 97 27.17 8.34 -5.95
N LYS A 98 26.57 9.51 -6.18
CA LYS A 98 27.29 10.79 -6.18
C LYS A 98 27.95 11.10 -4.84
N LYS A 99 27.27 10.83 -3.72
CA LYS A 99 27.81 11.02 -2.36
C LYS A 99 28.98 10.06 -2.06
N LYS A 100 28.90 8.79 -2.47
CA LYS A 100 30.00 7.81 -2.32
C LYS A 100 31.24 8.21 -3.12
N GLY A 101 31.07 8.65 -4.37
CA GLY A 101 32.17 9.15 -5.20
C GLY A 101 32.84 10.38 -4.58
N LYS A 102 32.08 11.44 -4.28
CA LYS A 102 32.64 12.69 -3.74
C LYS A 102 33.35 12.53 -2.40
N ASN A 103 32.83 11.71 -1.47
CA ASN A 103 33.44 11.52 -0.15
C ASN A 103 34.70 10.63 -0.16
N TRP A 104 34.83 9.72 -1.12
CA TRP A 104 36.06 8.92 -1.25
C TRP A 104 37.19 9.75 -1.86
N PHE A 105 36.92 10.50 -2.93
CA PHE A 105 37.92 11.35 -3.57
C PHE A 105 38.39 12.49 -2.64
N SER A 106 37.51 13.11 -1.86
CA SER A 106 37.91 14.19 -0.94
C SER A 106 38.79 13.72 0.21
N ARG A 107 38.67 12.46 0.64
CA ARG A 107 39.51 11.85 1.69
C ARG A 107 40.84 11.31 1.18
N PHE A 108 40.98 11.09 -0.12
CA PHE A 108 42.20 10.55 -0.74
C PHE A 108 43.16 11.64 -1.24
N PHE A 109 42.64 12.86 -1.45
CA PHE A 109 43.40 14.05 -1.87
C PHE A 109 43.48 15.13 -0.78
N SER A 110 43.09 14.80 0.46
CA SER A 110 43.35 15.59 1.66
C SER A 110 44.50 15.02 2.48
#